data_AF-A0A1E7LHH7-F1
#
_entry.id   AF-A0A1E7LHH7-F1
#
_cell.length_a   1.000
_cell.length_b   1.000
_cell.length_c   1.000
_cell.angle_alpha   90.00
_cell.angle_beta   90.00
_cell.angle_gamma   90.00
#
_symmetry.space_group_name_H-M   'P 1'
#
loop_
_entity.id
_entity.type
_entity.pdbx_description
1 polymer ?
#
loop_
_entity_poly.entity_id
_entity_poly.type
_entity_poly.pdbx_seq_one_letter_code
_entity_poly.pdbx_strand_id
1 'polypeptide(L)'
;AVPGVRPEQADGFARALLGAGCGPDDERRTAALVGWVLERAALQGHTALDAEAVRAALAERSVRDPDEAVRHAVEEGVALVFQEGAEAGFEGVEDVEAEAPAEGDAPEGGETEAPEPVQVLLGLDRYALAEESLADGLARLLNACEKGADWAEAAAAAPSPSAAELIRTAATAGLVVHSGGEAARAEPAALIAAARGLGLRALG
;
A
#
# COMPACT_ATOMS: atom_id res chain seq x y z
N ALA A 1 -11.16 7.16 -18.32
CA ALA A 1 -12.12 6.88 -19.43
C ALA A 1 -13.35 7.79 -19.39
N VAL A 2 -14.19 7.79 -20.45
CA VAL A 2 -15.50 8.49 -20.46
C VAL A 2 -16.56 7.62 -19.75
N PRO A 3 -17.30 8.13 -18.74
CA PRO A 3 -18.31 7.35 -18.04
C PRO A 3 -19.36 6.75 -18.99
N GLY A 4 -19.65 5.46 -18.82
CA GLY A 4 -20.66 4.73 -19.60
C GLY A 4 -20.21 4.25 -20.99
N VAL A 5 -18.99 4.59 -21.43
CA VAL A 5 -18.43 4.12 -22.71
C VAL A 5 -17.57 2.88 -22.47
N ARG A 6 -17.91 1.78 -23.16
CA ARG A 6 -17.12 0.54 -23.13
C ARG A 6 -15.97 0.59 -24.14
N PRO A 7 -14.87 -0.16 -23.92
CA PRO A 7 -13.76 -0.23 -24.88
C PRO A 7 -14.21 -0.61 -26.28
N GLU A 8 -15.17 -1.53 -26.43
CA GLU A 8 -15.63 -1.96 -27.75
C GLU A 8 -16.38 -0.85 -28.51
N GLN A 9 -17.07 0.03 -27.77
CA GLN A 9 -17.75 1.20 -28.34
C GLN A 9 -16.74 2.27 -28.78
N ALA A 10 -15.71 2.50 -27.96
CA ALA A 10 -14.61 3.39 -28.31
C ALA A 10 -13.83 2.87 -29.53
N ASP A 11 -13.53 1.58 -29.56
CA ASP A 11 -12.88 0.90 -30.70
C ASP A 11 -13.72 1.01 -31.97
N GLY A 12 -15.03 0.77 -31.88
CA GLY A 12 -15.95 0.91 -33.01
C GLY A 12 -15.96 2.33 -33.57
N PHE A 13 -16.00 3.34 -32.70
CA PHE A 13 -15.91 4.74 -33.09
C PHE A 13 -14.55 5.08 -33.72
N ALA A 14 -13.44 4.63 -33.12
CA ALA A 14 -12.10 4.87 -33.62
C ALA A 14 -11.91 4.27 -35.02
N ARG A 15 -12.38 3.03 -35.25
CA ARG A 15 -12.34 2.40 -36.58
C ARG A 15 -13.20 3.13 -37.61
N ALA A 16 -14.38 3.63 -37.21
CA ALA A 16 -15.24 4.41 -38.09
C ALA A 16 -14.61 5.75 -38.50
N LEU A 17 -13.84 6.39 -37.60
CA LEU A 17 -13.20 7.69 -37.82
C LEU A 17 -11.84 7.57 -38.53
N LEU A 18 -11.02 6.61 -38.13
CA LEU A 18 -9.61 6.47 -38.55
C LEU A 18 -9.41 5.40 -39.64
N GLY A 19 -10.43 4.58 -39.92
CA GLY A 19 -10.38 3.54 -40.95
C GLY A 19 -9.35 2.46 -40.66
N ALA A 20 -8.75 1.90 -41.73
CA ALA A 20 -7.82 0.77 -41.65
C ALA A 20 -6.49 1.07 -40.94
N GLY A 21 -6.21 2.34 -40.62
CA GLY A 21 -5.02 2.73 -39.85
C GLY A 21 -5.12 2.41 -38.35
N CYS A 22 -6.32 2.13 -37.83
CA CYS A 22 -6.54 1.78 -36.42
C CYS A 22 -6.52 0.26 -36.23
N GLY A 23 -5.31 -0.28 -36.05
CA GLY A 23 -5.10 -1.71 -35.77
C GLY A 23 -5.38 -2.12 -34.32
N PRO A 24 -5.41 -3.42 -34.02
CA PRO A 24 -5.53 -3.91 -32.64
C PRO A 24 -4.34 -3.51 -31.74
N ASP A 25 -3.16 -3.32 -32.33
CA ASP A 25 -1.94 -2.87 -31.63
C ASP A 25 -1.66 -1.38 -31.84
N ASP A 26 -2.69 -0.57 -32.17
CA ASP A 26 -2.54 0.88 -32.15
C ASP A 26 -2.19 1.32 -30.71
N GLU A 27 -1.09 2.04 -30.57
CA GLU A 27 -0.54 2.52 -29.29
C GLU A 27 -1.57 3.24 -28.41
N ARG A 28 -2.45 4.04 -29.03
CA ARG A 28 -3.51 4.75 -28.29
C ARG A 28 -4.54 3.78 -27.73
N ARG A 29 -4.85 2.71 -28.48
CA ARG A 29 -5.78 1.67 -28.06
C ARG A 29 -5.17 0.85 -26.92
N THR A 30 -3.94 0.40 -27.06
CA THR A 30 -3.28 -0.45 -26.06
C THR A 30 -3.07 0.30 -24.74
N ALA A 31 -2.61 1.55 -24.79
CA ALA A 31 -2.51 2.42 -23.61
C ALA A 31 -3.87 2.63 -22.93
N ALA A 32 -4.93 2.92 -23.70
CA ALA A 32 -6.27 3.07 -23.15
C ALA A 32 -6.81 1.77 -22.53
N LEU A 33 -6.47 0.60 -23.09
CA LEU A 33 -6.83 -0.70 -22.52
C LEU A 33 -6.11 -0.98 -21.20
N VAL A 34 -4.83 -0.65 -21.08
CA VAL A 34 -4.09 -0.77 -19.79
C VAL A 34 -4.79 0.06 -18.71
N GLY A 35 -5.02 1.35 -18.99
CA GLY A 35 -5.73 2.23 -18.06
C GLY A 35 -7.13 1.70 -17.71
N TRP A 36 -7.87 1.18 -18.69
CA TRP A 36 -9.20 0.59 -18.46
C TRP A 36 -9.15 -0.69 -17.60
N VAL A 37 -8.17 -1.58 -17.81
CA VAL A 37 -8.00 -2.80 -16.98
C VAL A 37 -7.76 -2.41 -15.53
N LEU A 38 -6.87 -1.45 -15.28
CA LEU A 38 -6.59 -0.96 -13.93
C LEU A 38 -7.79 -0.22 -13.31
N GLU A 39 -8.52 0.58 -14.09
CA GLU A 39 -9.78 1.22 -13.64
C GLU A 39 -10.83 0.17 -13.23
N ARG A 40 -10.92 -0.96 -13.95
CA ARG A 40 -11.82 -2.07 -13.61
C ARG A 40 -11.38 -2.81 -12.35
N ALA A 41 -10.08 -2.91 -12.12
CA ALA A 41 -9.52 -3.50 -10.91
C ALA A 41 -9.81 -2.62 -9.68
N ALA A 42 -9.69 -1.30 -9.83
CA ALA A 42 -10.02 -0.34 -8.78
C ALA A 42 -11.48 -0.39 -8.34
N LEU A 43 -12.41 -0.63 -9.27
CA LEU A 43 -13.82 -0.85 -8.92
C LEU A 43 -14.05 -2.12 -8.09
N GLN A 44 -13.09 -3.04 -8.06
CA GLN A 44 -13.11 -4.28 -7.27
C GLN A 44 -12.27 -4.16 -5.99
N GLY A 45 -11.68 -2.99 -5.72
CA GLY A 45 -10.86 -2.73 -4.54
C GLY A 45 -9.35 -2.87 -4.75
N HIS A 46 -8.87 -3.15 -5.97
CA HIS A 46 -7.45 -3.20 -6.26
C HIS A 46 -6.87 -1.82 -6.58
N THR A 47 -5.79 -1.44 -5.92
CA THR A 47 -5.06 -0.19 -6.20
C THR A 47 -3.88 -0.41 -7.15
N ALA A 48 -3.33 -1.62 -7.17
CA ALA A 48 -2.38 -2.12 -8.14
C ALA A 48 -2.75 -3.54 -8.63
N LEU A 49 -2.26 -3.92 -9.79
CA LEU A 49 -2.38 -5.27 -10.34
C LEU A 49 -1.01 -5.81 -10.77
N ASP A 50 -0.84 -7.12 -10.67
CA ASP A 50 0.31 -7.82 -11.22
C ASP A 50 0.46 -7.57 -12.73
N ALA A 51 1.68 -7.29 -13.19
CA ALA A 51 1.97 -7.02 -14.59
C ALA A 51 1.64 -8.20 -15.50
N GLU A 52 1.80 -9.45 -15.05
CA GLU A 52 1.38 -10.65 -15.78
C GLU A 52 -0.15 -10.70 -15.92
N ALA A 53 -0.88 -10.36 -14.87
CA ALA A 53 -2.35 -10.30 -14.92
C ALA A 53 -2.84 -9.23 -15.91
N VAL A 54 -2.18 -8.08 -15.98
CA VAL A 54 -2.47 -7.05 -16.97
C VAL A 54 -2.17 -7.56 -18.38
N ARG A 55 -1.00 -8.19 -18.61
CA ARG A 55 -0.64 -8.77 -19.93
C ARG A 55 -1.65 -9.83 -20.38
N ALA A 56 -2.06 -10.72 -19.48
CA ALA A 56 -3.10 -11.72 -19.75
C ALA A 56 -4.43 -11.07 -20.16
N ALA A 57 -4.86 -10.04 -19.42
CA ALA A 57 -6.07 -9.30 -19.76
C ALA A 57 -5.98 -8.61 -21.14
N LEU A 58 -4.82 -8.07 -21.52
CA LEU A 58 -4.61 -7.49 -22.84
C LEU A 58 -4.67 -8.55 -23.95
N ALA A 59 -4.06 -9.72 -23.73
CA ALA A 59 -4.09 -10.84 -24.68
C ALA A 59 -5.53 -11.32 -24.96
N GLU A 60 -6.36 -11.45 -23.92
CA GLU A 60 -7.79 -11.76 -24.05
C GLU A 60 -8.55 -10.75 -24.94
N ARG A 61 -8.03 -9.52 -25.04
CA ARG A 61 -8.61 -8.40 -25.80
C ARG A 61 -7.92 -8.18 -27.15
N SER A 62 -7.28 -9.24 -27.65
CA SER A 62 -6.64 -9.33 -28.97
C SER A 62 -5.46 -8.37 -29.19
N VAL A 63 -4.78 -7.96 -28.11
CA VAL A 63 -3.46 -7.30 -28.21
C VAL A 63 -2.42 -8.37 -28.53
N ARG A 64 -1.67 -8.20 -29.61
CA ARG A 64 -0.70 -9.20 -30.10
C ARG A 64 0.60 -9.19 -29.29
N ASP A 65 1.01 -8.01 -28.84
CA ASP A 65 2.18 -7.80 -28.00
C ASP A 65 1.75 -7.10 -26.70
N PRO A 66 1.26 -7.86 -25.70
CA PRO A 66 0.91 -7.30 -24.39
C PRO A 66 2.11 -6.68 -23.68
N ASP A 67 3.32 -7.17 -23.98
CA ASP A 67 4.52 -6.71 -23.32
C ASP A 67 4.89 -5.29 -23.73
N GLU A 68 4.86 -5.03 -25.03
CA GLU A 68 5.06 -3.68 -25.55
C GLU A 68 3.91 -2.74 -25.16
N ALA A 69 2.67 -3.23 -25.18
CA ALA A 69 1.51 -2.44 -24.75
C ALA A 69 1.65 -1.91 -23.31
N VAL A 70 2.12 -2.75 -22.39
CA VAL A 70 2.39 -2.34 -21.00
C VAL A 70 3.55 -1.35 -20.93
N ARG A 71 4.66 -1.63 -21.62
CA ARG A 71 5.84 -0.74 -21.62
C ARG A 71 5.49 0.65 -22.14
N HIS A 72 4.83 0.73 -23.29
CA HIS A 72 4.35 1.98 -23.86
C HIS A 72 3.39 2.72 -22.92
N ALA A 73 2.46 2.01 -22.27
CA ALA A 73 1.55 2.63 -21.31
C ALA A 73 2.26 3.22 -20.08
N VAL A 74 3.37 2.59 -19.64
CA VAL A 74 4.22 3.14 -18.57
C VAL A 74 4.98 4.37 -19.04
N GLU A 75 5.55 4.33 -20.25
CA GLU A 75 6.26 5.47 -20.85
C GLU A 75 5.35 6.69 -21.03
N GLU A 76 4.08 6.49 -21.40
CA GLU A 76 3.06 7.53 -21.51
C GLU A 76 2.47 7.96 -20.14
N GLY A 77 2.89 7.36 -19.03
CA GLY A 77 2.42 7.68 -17.69
C GLY A 77 0.97 7.23 -17.40
N VAL A 78 0.43 6.29 -18.18
CA VAL A 78 -0.91 5.72 -17.95
C VAL A 78 -0.90 4.77 -16.75
N ALA A 79 0.22 4.10 -16.50
CA ALA A 79 0.44 3.23 -15.35
C ALA A 79 1.82 3.52 -14.72
N LEU A 80 1.88 3.42 -13.39
CA LEU A 80 3.12 3.47 -12.61
C LEU A 80 3.54 2.05 -12.21
N VAL A 81 4.85 1.82 -12.18
CA VAL A 81 5.45 0.50 -11.89
C VAL A 81 5.95 0.46 -10.45
N PHE A 82 5.64 -0.63 -9.76
CA PHE A 82 6.15 -0.95 -8.42
C PHE A 82 6.79 -2.33 -8.42
N GLN A 83 7.70 -2.55 -7.48
CA GLN A 83 8.38 -3.82 -7.30
C GLN A 83 8.18 -4.28 -5.85
N GLU A 84 7.51 -5.40 -5.66
CA GLU A 84 7.32 -6.04 -4.36
C GLU A 84 8.30 -7.22 -4.23
N GLY A 85 8.96 -7.34 -3.08
CA GLY A 85 9.96 -8.39 -2.80
C GLY A 85 11.41 -8.04 -3.16
N ALA A 86 11.69 -6.86 -3.74
CA ALA A 86 13.06 -6.49 -4.12
C ALA A 86 13.93 -6.01 -2.94
N GLU A 87 13.35 -5.52 -1.84
CA GLU A 87 14.02 -5.18 -0.57
C GLU A 87 12.94 -4.60 0.37
N ALA A 88 12.22 -5.46 1.10
CA ALA A 88 11.45 -5.04 2.27
C ALA A 88 12.16 -5.52 3.54
N GLY A 89 13.47 -5.30 3.59
CA GLY A 89 14.17 -5.15 4.86
C GLY A 89 13.55 -3.94 5.54
N PHE A 90 12.64 -4.19 6.48
CA PHE A 90 12.29 -3.22 7.49
C PHE A 90 13.58 -2.98 8.31
N GLU A 91 14.52 -2.19 7.79
CA GLU A 91 15.65 -1.66 8.55
C GLU A 91 15.10 -0.63 9.53
N GLY A 92 14.50 -1.16 10.59
CA GLY A 92 13.72 -0.37 11.53
C GLY A 92 13.57 -1.03 12.87
N VAL A 93 14.51 -1.89 13.29
CA VAL A 93 15.00 -2.05 14.67
C VAL A 93 16.38 -2.73 14.64
N GLU A 94 17.45 -2.02 14.24
CA GLU A 94 18.80 -2.35 14.73
C GLU A 94 19.08 -1.43 15.91
N ASP A 95 18.95 -1.98 17.12
CA ASP A 95 19.80 -1.70 18.29
C ASP A 95 19.16 -2.38 19.52
N VAL A 96 19.42 -3.68 19.68
CA VAL A 96 19.61 -4.25 21.02
C VAL A 96 20.92 -5.01 20.97
N GLU A 97 21.92 -4.39 21.60
CA GLU A 97 23.26 -4.89 21.85
C GLU A 97 23.25 -6.36 22.30
N ALA A 98 23.95 -7.22 21.57
CA ALA A 98 24.35 -8.53 22.05
C ALA A 98 25.87 -8.66 21.95
N GLU A 99 26.50 -8.67 23.12
CA GLU A 99 27.93 -8.83 23.32
C GLU A 99 28.48 -10.12 22.66
N ALA A 100 29.66 -10.02 22.04
CA ALA A 100 30.50 -11.15 21.64
C ALA A 100 31.63 -11.36 22.69
N PRO A 101 32.48 -12.42 22.65
CA PRO A 101 32.59 -13.50 21.66
C PRO A 101 32.85 -14.92 22.23
N ALA A 102 32.78 -15.96 21.39
CA ALA A 102 33.59 -17.18 21.54
C ALA A 102 33.82 -17.89 20.20
N GLU A 103 35.07 -18.23 19.93
CA GLU A 103 35.58 -18.94 18.75
C GLU A 103 35.11 -20.40 18.67
N GLY A 104 34.81 -20.90 17.47
CA GLY A 104 34.69 -22.35 17.22
C GLY A 104 33.92 -22.75 15.96
N ASP A 105 34.67 -23.23 14.96
CA ASP A 105 34.34 -24.14 13.84
C ASP A 105 33.43 -23.70 12.65
N ALA A 106 34.04 -23.90 11.47
CA ALA A 106 33.59 -24.06 10.07
C ALA A 106 32.18 -23.62 9.59
N PRO A 107 32.06 -23.01 8.39
CA PRO A 107 30.77 -22.81 7.74
C PRO A 107 30.33 -24.10 7.03
N GLU A 108 29.38 -24.84 7.61
CA GLU A 108 28.59 -25.80 6.83
C GLU A 108 27.43 -25.06 6.15
N GLY A 109 27.44 -25.12 4.81
CA GLY A 109 26.25 -25.15 3.96
C GLY A 109 25.16 -24.11 4.24
N GLY A 110 25.44 -22.83 4.03
CA GLY A 110 24.38 -21.85 3.83
C GLY A 110 23.65 -22.15 2.53
N GLU A 111 22.49 -22.77 2.62
CA GLU A 111 21.49 -22.76 1.54
C GLU A 111 21.30 -21.29 1.15
N THR A 112 21.85 -20.91 0.00
CA THR A 112 21.57 -19.60 -0.58
C THR A 112 20.10 -19.64 -0.95
N GLU A 113 19.26 -19.12 -0.06
CA GLU A 113 17.84 -18.92 -0.29
C GLU A 113 17.74 -18.18 -1.62
N ALA A 114 17.13 -18.85 -2.62
CA ALA A 114 17.02 -18.27 -3.95
C ALA A 114 16.29 -16.93 -3.79
N PRO A 115 16.76 -15.84 -4.42
CA PRO A 115 16.11 -14.54 -4.29
C PRO A 115 14.63 -14.71 -4.63
N GLU A 116 13.75 -14.25 -3.72
CA GLU A 116 12.32 -14.30 -3.97
C GLU A 116 12.02 -13.55 -5.27
N PRO A 117 11.13 -14.08 -6.13
CA PRO A 117 10.83 -13.45 -7.41
C PRO A 117 10.22 -12.07 -7.17
N VAL A 118 10.87 -11.03 -7.69
CA VAL A 118 10.37 -9.67 -7.63
C VAL A 118 9.06 -9.58 -8.40
N GLN A 119 7.97 -9.28 -7.69
CA GLN A 119 6.66 -9.10 -8.27
C GLN A 119 6.55 -7.68 -8.82
N VAL A 120 6.24 -7.53 -10.10
CA VAL A 120 6.06 -6.24 -10.75
C VAL A 120 4.59 -5.87 -10.75
N LEU A 121 4.23 -4.80 -10.04
CA LEU A 121 2.86 -4.31 -9.96
C LEU A 121 2.68 -3.04 -10.81
N LEU A 122 1.48 -2.85 -11.32
CA LEU A 122 1.05 -1.69 -12.10
C LEU A 122 -0.11 -0.99 -11.38
N GLY A 123 0.06 0.29 -11.06
CA GLY A 123 -0.96 1.13 -10.42
C GLY A 123 -1.38 2.29 -11.31
N LEU A 124 -2.61 2.78 -11.15
CA LEU A 124 -2.99 4.07 -11.72
C LEU A 124 -2.33 5.19 -10.92
N ASP A 125 -1.81 6.20 -11.61
CA ASP A 125 -1.17 7.38 -11.03
C ASP A 125 -1.89 7.93 -9.78
N ARG A 126 -3.21 8.16 -9.88
CA ARG A 126 -4.02 8.69 -8.77
C ARG A 126 -4.06 7.82 -7.51
N TYR A 127 -3.94 6.50 -7.65
CA TYR A 127 -3.96 5.58 -6.51
C TYR A 127 -2.55 5.36 -5.99
N ALA A 128 -1.60 5.16 -6.91
CA ALA A 128 -0.17 5.10 -6.64
C ALA A 128 0.33 6.27 -5.79
N LEU A 129 0.10 7.51 -6.24
CA LEU A 129 0.54 8.71 -5.52
C LEU A 129 -0.21 8.89 -4.18
N ALA A 130 -1.49 8.47 -4.13
CA ALA A 130 -2.27 8.52 -2.89
C ALA A 130 -1.74 7.52 -1.85
N GLU A 131 -1.33 6.33 -2.27
CA GLU A 131 -0.75 5.32 -1.40
C GLU A 131 0.63 5.72 -0.89
N GLU A 132 1.51 6.22 -1.77
CA GLU A 132 2.83 6.73 -1.36
C GLU A 132 2.67 7.89 -0.37
N SER A 133 1.80 8.86 -0.67
CA SER A 133 1.52 9.96 0.25
C SER A 133 0.92 9.50 1.58
N LEU A 134 0.12 8.43 1.58
CA LEU A 134 -0.44 7.84 2.80
C LEU A 134 0.66 7.16 3.61
N ALA A 135 1.48 6.32 2.99
CA ALA A 135 2.61 5.64 3.62
C ALA A 135 3.57 6.64 4.25
N ASP A 136 3.97 7.68 3.50
CA ASP A 136 4.80 8.78 4.00
C ASP A 136 4.15 9.52 5.17
N GLY A 137 2.85 9.79 5.07
CA GLY A 137 2.07 10.41 6.14
C GLY A 137 2.11 9.58 7.42
N LEU A 138 1.88 8.27 7.32
CA LEU A 138 1.90 7.33 8.44
C LEU A 138 3.30 7.21 9.04
N ALA A 139 4.34 7.10 8.21
CA ALA A 139 5.73 7.05 8.65
C ALA A 139 6.11 8.33 9.42
N ARG A 140 5.67 9.51 8.94
CA ARG A 140 5.85 10.77 9.67
C ARG A 140 5.12 10.77 11.02
N LEU A 141 3.87 10.32 11.08
CA LEU A 141 3.11 10.26 12.34
C LEU A 141 3.75 9.31 13.36
N LEU A 142 4.21 8.14 12.91
CA LEU A 142 4.88 7.16 13.76
C LEU A 142 6.17 7.71 14.40
N ASN A 143 6.87 8.60 13.68
CA ASN A 143 8.16 9.14 14.10
C ASN A 143 8.11 10.57 14.66
N ALA A 144 6.95 11.24 14.65
CA ALA A 144 6.84 12.64 15.06
C ALA A 144 6.75 12.87 16.58
N CYS A 145 6.31 11.87 17.36
CA CYS A 145 6.06 12.04 18.80
C CYS A 145 7.27 11.62 19.65
N GLU A 146 7.54 12.39 20.70
CA GLU A 146 8.45 11.97 21.78
C GLU A 146 7.90 10.71 22.43
N LYS A 147 8.71 9.66 22.45
CA LYS A 147 8.37 8.36 23.04
C LYS A 147 8.71 8.42 24.53
N GLY A 148 7.77 8.04 25.40
CA GLY A 148 8.04 7.84 26.83
C GLY A 148 7.38 8.84 27.78
N ALA A 149 6.18 9.32 27.49
CA ALA A 149 5.38 10.01 28.50
C ALA A 149 4.95 8.99 29.58
N ASP A 150 5.15 9.31 30.85
CA ASP A 150 4.74 8.40 31.93
C ASP A 150 3.24 8.58 32.22
N TRP A 151 2.43 7.67 31.69
CA TRP A 151 0.98 7.61 31.91
C TRP A 151 0.59 6.43 32.82
N ALA A 152 1.54 5.88 33.60
CA ALA A 152 1.33 4.66 34.38
C ALA A 152 0.15 4.78 35.37
N GLU A 153 0.04 5.90 36.09
CA GLU A 153 -1.06 6.14 37.03
C GLU A 153 -2.42 6.21 36.31
N ALA A 154 -2.47 6.89 35.16
CA ALA A 154 -3.69 7.00 34.36
C ALA A 154 -4.13 5.64 33.80
N ALA A 155 -3.17 4.81 33.38
CA ALA A 155 -3.43 3.46 32.91
C ALA A 155 -3.91 2.53 34.05
N ALA A 156 -3.36 2.68 35.26
CA ALA A 156 -3.77 1.91 36.43
C ALA A 156 -5.21 2.26 36.88
N ALA A 157 -5.65 3.50 36.64
CA ALA A 157 -6.99 3.97 36.93
C ALA A 157 -8.04 3.63 35.85
N ALA A 158 -7.65 2.94 34.78
CA ALA A 158 -8.52 2.65 33.66
C ALA A 158 -9.69 1.70 34.05
N PRO A 159 -10.88 1.86 33.43
CA PRO A 159 -12.07 1.08 33.76
C PRO A 159 -12.02 -0.38 33.28
N SER A 160 -11.08 -0.72 32.39
CA SER A 160 -10.90 -2.07 31.88
C SER A 160 -9.43 -2.33 31.53
N PRO A 161 -8.98 -3.60 31.46
CA PRO A 161 -7.65 -3.93 30.97
C PRO A 161 -7.36 -3.41 29.56
N SER A 162 -8.36 -3.45 28.66
CA SER A 162 -8.21 -2.94 27.28
C SER A 162 -7.99 -1.43 27.25
N ALA A 163 -8.75 -0.67 28.06
CA ALA A 163 -8.53 0.76 28.23
C ALA A 163 -7.14 1.07 28.82
N ALA A 164 -6.68 0.26 29.77
CA ALA A 164 -5.34 0.40 30.35
C ALA A 164 -4.23 0.20 29.30
N GLU A 165 -4.36 -0.81 28.43
CA GLU A 165 -3.40 -1.03 27.33
C GLU A 165 -3.44 0.10 26.30
N LEU A 166 -4.64 0.60 25.96
CA LEU A 166 -4.77 1.71 25.04
C LEU A 166 -4.05 2.97 25.57
N ILE A 167 -4.19 3.27 26.86
CA ILE A 167 -3.51 4.40 27.52
C ILE A 167 -1.99 4.21 27.52
N ARG A 168 -1.49 3.01 27.85
CA ARG A 168 -0.05 2.71 27.79
C ARG A 168 0.52 2.86 26.39
N THR A 169 -0.18 2.34 25.39
CA THR A 169 0.26 2.40 23.99
C THR A 169 0.29 3.84 23.50
N ALA A 170 -0.74 4.64 23.81
CA ALA A 170 -0.80 6.04 23.44
C ALA A 170 0.29 6.90 24.10
N ALA A 171 0.85 6.47 25.23
CA ALA A 171 1.92 7.18 25.93
C ALA A 171 3.29 7.04 25.24
N THR A 172 3.46 6.06 24.35
CA THR A 172 4.74 5.74 23.71
C THR A 172 4.70 5.68 22.18
N ALA A 173 3.52 5.68 21.55
CA ALA A 173 3.35 5.63 20.10
C ALA A 173 2.78 6.93 19.53
N GLY A 174 3.32 7.39 18.39
CA GLY A 174 2.80 8.56 17.67
C GLY A 174 1.49 8.32 16.89
N LEU A 175 1.17 7.05 16.62
CA LEU A 175 -0.09 6.64 15.99
C LEU A 175 -0.55 5.32 16.63
N VAL A 176 -1.81 5.27 17.07
CA VAL A 176 -2.43 4.08 17.65
C VAL A 176 -3.73 3.79 16.92
N VAL A 177 -3.91 2.54 16.51
CA VAL A 177 -5.17 2.03 15.96
C VAL A 177 -5.86 1.21 17.04
N HIS A 178 -7.08 1.61 17.40
CA HIS A 178 -7.94 0.86 18.30
C HIS A 178 -9.17 0.37 17.52
N SER A 179 -9.42 -0.93 17.57
CA SER A 179 -10.59 -1.55 16.94
C SER A 179 -11.49 -2.18 18.00
N GLY A 180 -12.79 -2.06 17.80
CA GLY A 180 -13.79 -2.58 18.72
C GLY A 180 -15.21 -2.22 18.26
N GLY A 181 -16.18 -3.04 18.65
CA GLY A 181 -17.60 -2.77 18.39
C GLY A 181 -18.19 -1.78 19.39
N GLU A 182 -19.52 -1.69 19.44
CA GLU A 182 -20.26 -0.83 20.37
C GLU A 182 -19.80 -0.97 21.84
N ALA A 183 -19.50 -2.20 22.25
CA ALA A 183 -19.08 -2.52 23.61
C ALA A 183 -17.74 -1.88 24.01
N ALA A 184 -16.88 -1.53 23.06
CA ALA A 184 -15.54 -0.98 23.31
C ALA A 184 -15.53 0.56 23.44
N ARG A 185 -16.68 1.25 23.26
CA ARG A 185 -16.74 2.73 23.27
C ARG A 185 -16.21 3.38 24.55
N ALA A 186 -16.24 2.66 25.68
CA ALA A 186 -15.69 3.15 26.94
C ALA A 186 -14.16 3.31 26.90
N GLU A 187 -13.46 2.61 26.02
CA GLU A 187 -11.99 2.56 25.99
C GLU A 187 -11.39 3.84 25.39
N PRO A 188 -11.81 4.34 24.19
CA PRO A 188 -11.39 5.64 23.71
C PRO A 188 -11.81 6.80 24.63
N ALA A 189 -12.97 6.69 25.28
CA ALA A 189 -13.43 7.70 26.24
C ALA A 189 -12.52 7.78 27.47
N ALA A 190 -12.06 6.63 27.98
CA ALA A 190 -11.10 6.56 29.07
C ALA A 190 -9.75 7.17 28.69
N LEU A 191 -9.27 6.93 27.46
CA LEU A 191 -8.06 7.55 26.92
C LEU A 191 -8.17 9.08 26.88
N ILE A 192 -9.29 9.62 26.38
CA ILE A 192 -9.53 11.07 26.32
C ILE A 192 -9.57 11.68 27.73
N ALA A 193 -10.23 11.01 28.68
CA ALA A 193 -10.30 11.44 30.07
C ALA A 193 -8.91 11.44 30.73
N ALA A 194 -8.12 10.38 30.52
CA ALA A 194 -6.74 10.28 30.99
C ALA A 194 -5.88 11.42 30.44
N ALA A 195 -5.89 11.64 29.12
CA ALA A 195 -5.14 12.71 28.48
C ALA A 195 -5.52 14.10 29.02
N ARG A 196 -6.82 14.37 29.20
CA ARG A 196 -7.29 15.63 29.82
C ARG A 196 -6.86 15.77 31.28
N GLY A 197 -6.88 14.67 32.05
CA GLY A 197 -6.38 14.63 33.42
C GLY A 197 -4.89 14.96 33.54
N LEU A 198 -4.11 14.60 32.52
CA LEU A 198 -2.70 14.94 32.38
C LEU A 198 -2.44 16.35 31.80
N GLY A 199 -3.49 17.15 31.58
CA GLY A 199 -3.38 18.51 31.04
C GLY A 199 -3.18 18.58 29.52
N LEU A 200 -3.33 17.47 28.80
CA LEU A 200 -3.19 17.42 27.36
C LEU A 200 -4.48 17.84 26.64
N ARG A 201 -4.32 18.34 25.42
CA ARG A 201 -5.46 18.60 24.52
C ARG A 201 -5.91 17.28 23.90
N ALA A 202 -7.12 16.84 24.24
CA ALA A 202 -7.75 15.67 23.64
C ALA A 202 -9.15 16.00 23.09
N LEU A 203 -9.39 15.55 21.85
CA LEU A 203 -10.62 15.75 21.08
C LEU A 203 -11.25 14.38 20.78
N GLY A 204 -12.57 14.30 20.91
CA GLY A 204 -13.37 13.10 20.70
C GLY A 204 -14.65 13.13 21.52
#